data_AF-A0A8C5RQT5-F1
#
_entry.id   AF-A0A8C5RQT5-F1
#
_cell.length_a   1.000
_cell.length_b   1.000
_cell.length_c   1.000
_cell.angle_alpha   90.00
_cell.angle_beta   90.00
_cell.angle_gamma   90.00
#
_symmetry.space_group_name_H-M   'P 1'
#
loop_
_entity.id
_entity.type
_entity.pdbx_description
1 polymer ?
#
loop_
_entity_poly.entity_id
_entity_poly.type
_entity_poly.pdbx_seq_one_letter_code
_entity_poly.pdbx_strand_id
1 'polypeptide(L)'
;MNLSPLSSILVNRFGSRPVVIFGGLLCGIGMVSAAFCTSIFQLYICAGFITGLGLALNLQPSVIIIGKYFLKRRPIANGLAMAGSPVMLCTLAPLNQFLFDTFGWRGSFFILGALLLNCCVAGALFRPIGPISERQKNKEAKGALREKTDGGIAEIGEKNIETKEDRDCCENFNKFLDLSLFKHRGFLIYLIGNVLMFLGFFAPIVFLAPYAKHRGIDEYSAAFLLSILAIVDMIARPATGLLANSKWVRPRIQYFFSFSIAFNGVCHLLCPLATSYMGLVIYSIFFGLAFGMVCAMLFETLMDLVGASRFTSAVGLVTIVECCTILLGPPIGGTLIDTFGDYKYMFIKCGAVMVLAGTFLFIMNYYNYRMLAKEEKKRMKEDGEKKDNEDARTKKGEENVKAVEKIQDVNETAPLKNDENGLKNGANLPTEP
;
A
#
# COMPACT_ATOMS: atom_id res chain seq x y z
N MET A 1 14.89 0.69 -6.45
CA MET A 1 14.37 1.92 -7.09
C MET A 1 12.93 1.63 -7.51
N ASN A 2 11.93 2.12 -6.78
CA ASN A 2 10.52 1.88 -7.13
C ASN A 2 10.01 3.04 -7.99
N LEU A 3 10.30 3.02 -9.29
CA LEU A 3 9.76 3.97 -10.27
C LEU A 3 8.32 3.58 -10.69
N SER A 4 7.50 3.10 -9.75
CA SER A 4 6.13 2.62 -10.00
C SER A 4 5.25 3.65 -10.72
N PRO A 5 5.27 4.96 -10.39
CA PRO A 5 4.50 5.96 -11.14
C PRO A 5 4.94 6.09 -12.59
N LEU A 6 6.25 6.15 -12.84
CA LEU A 6 6.81 6.23 -14.19
C LEU A 6 6.44 4.99 -15.00
N SER A 7 6.63 3.80 -14.43
CA SER A 7 6.25 2.55 -15.10
C SER A 7 4.75 2.49 -15.40
N SER A 8 3.90 2.97 -14.48
CA SER A 8 2.45 3.03 -14.71
C SER A 8 2.08 3.96 -15.89
N ILE A 9 2.74 5.11 -16.03
CA ILE A 9 2.52 6.03 -17.15
C ILE A 9 2.94 5.37 -18.47
N LEU A 10 4.12 4.75 -18.51
CA LEU A 10 4.61 4.04 -19.69
C LEU A 10 3.68 2.90 -20.10
N VAL A 11 3.16 2.13 -19.13
CA VAL A 11 2.21 1.04 -19.39
C VAL A 11 0.89 1.56 -19.95
N ASN A 12 0.41 2.71 -19.48
CA ASN A 12 -0.82 3.30 -20.00
C ASN A 12 -0.66 3.79 -21.44
N ARG A 13 0.52 4.31 -21.81
CA ARG A 13 0.80 4.81 -23.17
C ARG A 13 1.16 3.71 -24.17
N PHE A 14 2.06 2.80 -23.79
CA PHE A 14 2.65 1.81 -24.70
C PHE A 14 2.14 0.37 -24.47
N GLY A 15 1.36 0.14 -23.42
CA GLY A 15 0.92 -1.19 -23.02
C GLY A 15 1.94 -1.94 -22.15
N SER A 16 1.51 -3.00 -21.45
CA SER A 16 2.36 -3.74 -20.51
C SER A 16 3.47 -4.53 -21.18
N ARG A 17 3.23 -5.10 -22.38
CA ARG A 17 4.18 -5.98 -23.06
C ARG A 17 5.46 -5.26 -23.53
N PRO A 18 5.40 -4.15 -24.29
CA PRO A 18 6.62 -3.46 -24.73
C PRO A 18 7.47 -2.94 -23.56
N VAL A 19 6.82 -2.48 -22.49
CA VAL A 19 7.51 -1.95 -21.30
C VAL A 19 8.33 -3.02 -20.60
N VAL A 20 7.78 -4.23 -20.44
CA VAL A 20 8.50 -5.35 -19.80
C VAL A 20 9.63 -5.86 -20.68
N ILE A 21 9.42 -5.98 -22.00
CA ILE A 21 10.49 -6.37 -22.94
C ILE A 21 11.63 -5.35 -22.90
N PHE A 22 11.31 -4.05 -22.95
CA PHE A 22 12.32 -3.00 -22.83
C PHE A 22 13.05 -3.06 -21.48
N GLY A 23 12.31 -3.25 -20.38
CA GLY A 23 12.90 -3.42 -19.05
C GLY A 23 13.84 -4.62 -18.96
N GLY A 24 13.48 -5.77 -19.56
CA GLY A 24 14.31 -6.97 -19.60
C GLY A 24 15.59 -6.78 -20.42
N LEU A 25 15.50 -6.11 -21.58
CA LEU A 25 16.68 -5.74 -22.38
C LEU A 25 17.61 -4.81 -21.58
N LEU A 26 17.04 -3.84 -20.88
CA LEU A 26 17.80 -2.91 -20.04
C LEU A 26 18.52 -3.63 -18.88
N CYS A 27 17.86 -4.61 -18.25
CA CYS A 27 18.47 -5.45 -17.22
C CYS A 27 19.65 -6.27 -17.78
N GLY A 28 19.46 -6.90 -18.94
CA GLY A 28 20.49 -7.70 -19.59
C GLY A 28 21.70 -6.84 -19.98
N ILE A 29 21.46 -5.70 -20.65
CA ILE A 29 22.52 -4.77 -21.05
C ILE A 29 23.26 -4.21 -19.83
N GLY A 30 22.54 -3.85 -18.76
CA GLY A 30 23.14 -3.35 -17.52
C GLY A 30 24.09 -4.37 -16.88
N MET A 31 23.65 -5.63 -16.75
CA MET A 31 24.46 -6.69 -16.16
C MET A 31 25.62 -7.13 -17.06
N VAL A 32 25.41 -7.27 -18.37
CA VAL A 32 26.49 -7.60 -19.31
C VAL A 32 27.53 -6.49 -19.36
N SER A 33 27.12 -5.22 -19.37
CA SER A 33 28.04 -4.08 -19.29
C SER A 33 28.81 -4.05 -17.98
N ALA A 34 28.20 -4.47 -16.87
CA ALA A 34 28.87 -4.59 -15.58
C ALA A 34 30.07 -5.56 -15.61
N ALA A 35 30.03 -6.61 -16.44
CA ALA A 35 31.14 -7.54 -16.60
C ALA A 35 32.42 -6.90 -17.18
N PHE A 36 32.28 -5.81 -17.95
CA PHE A 36 33.39 -5.09 -18.57
C PHE A 36 33.84 -3.85 -17.78
N CYS A 37 33.18 -3.54 -16.67
CA CYS A 37 33.51 -2.36 -15.87
C CYS A 37 34.90 -2.48 -15.23
N THR A 38 35.66 -1.38 -15.26
CA THR A 38 36.99 -1.26 -14.65
C THR A 38 37.00 -0.34 -13.43
N SER A 39 35.91 0.38 -13.17
CA SER A 39 35.75 1.26 -12.02
C SER A 39 34.49 0.93 -11.22
N ILE A 40 34.54 1.09 -9.89
CA ILE A 40 33.40 0.89 -8.99
C ILE A 40 32.24 1.83 -9.35
N PHE A 41 32.54 3.05 -9.81
CA PHE A 41 31.51 3.99 -10.24
C PHE A 41 30.75 3.49 -11.48
N GLN A 42 31.45 2.84 -12.42
CA GLN A 42 30.81 2.21 -13.58
C GLN A 42 29.92 1.04 -13.14
N LEU A 43 30.33 0.26 -12.14
CA LEU A 43 29.50 -0.81 -11.57
C LEU A 43 28.22 -0.27 -10.91
N TYR A 44 28.29 0.86 -10.19
CA TYR A 44 27.10 1.49 -9.62
C TYR A 44 26.11 1.95 -10.69
N ILE A 45 26.60 2.49 -11.81
CA ILE A 45 25.75 2.89 -12.92
C ILE A 45 25.14 1.65 -13.62
N CYS A 46 25.97 0.70 -14.03
CA CYS A 46 25.52 -0.46 -14.82
C CYS A 46 24.69 -1.45 -14.00
N ALA A 47 25.25 -2.02 -12.94
CA ALA A 47 24.58 -3.04 -12.14
C ALA A 47 23.55 -2.44 -11.16
N GLY A 48 23.76 -1.19 -10.72
CA GLY A 48 22.83 -0.49 -9.81
C GLY A 48 21.71 0.23 -10.54
N PHE A 49 22.04 1.33 -11.22
CA PHE A 49 21.03 2.23 -11.80
C PHE A 49 20.33 1.63 -13.03
N ILE A 50 21.08 1.17 -14.04
CA ILE A 50 20.52 0.66 -15.31
C ILE A 50 19.73 -0.63 -15.05
N THR A 51 20.33 -1.63 -14.41
CA THR A 51 19.62 -2.87 -14.07
C THR A 51 18.46 -2.61 -13.10
N GLY A 52 18.61 -1.71 -12.13
CA GLY A 52 17.54 -1.32 -11.21
C GLY A 52 16.34 -0.67 -11.90
N LEU A 53 16.58 0.21 -12.87
CA LEU A 53 15.52 0.81 -13.70
C LEU A 53 14.82 -0.26 -14.54
N GLY A 54 15.59 -1.18 -15.14
CA GLY A 54 15.03 -2.31 -15.88
C GLY A 54 14.13 -3.20 -15.00
N LEU A 55 14.57 -3.52 -13.78
CA LEU A 55 13.79 -4.32 -12.83
C LEU A 55 12.49 -3.62 -12.41
N ALA A 56 12.52 -2.29 -12.22
CA ALA A 56 11.32 -1.50 -11.94
C ALA A 56 10.30 -1.57 -13.09
N LEU A 57 10.77 -1.51 -14.34
CA LEU A 57 9.95 -1.66 -15.54
C LEU A 57 9.46 -3.10 -15.78
N ASN A 58 10.03 -4.10 -15.11
CA ASN A 58 9.51 -5.47 -15.11
C ASN A 58 8.45 -5.68 -14.03
N LEU A 59 8.72 -5.20 -12.81
CA LEU A 59 7.90 -5.52 -11.63
C LEU A 59 6.50 -4.89 -11.70
N GLN A 60 6.43 -3.58 -11.97
CA GLN A 60 5.16 -2.85 -11.90
C GLN A 60 4.14 -3.30 -12.97
N PRO A 61 4.49 -3.46 -14.26
CA PRO A 61 3.54 -3.91 -15.27
C PRO A 61 3.05 -5.34 -15.02
N SER A 62 3.89 -6.19 -14.43
CA SER A 62 3.52 -7.56 -14.04
C SER A 62 2.38 -7.56 -13.02
N VAL A 63 2.41 -6.68 -12.02
CA VAL A 63 1.31 -6.55 -11.05
C VAL A 63 0.04 -6.02 -11.71
N ILE A 64 0.17 -5.03 -12.61
CA ILE A 64 -0.98 -4.42 -13.31
C ILE A 64 -1.69 -5.45 -14.19
N ILE A 65 -0.96 -6.25 -14.96
CA ILE A 65 -1.58 -7.23 -15.88
C ILE A 65 -2.29 -8.35 -15.12
N ILE A 66 -1.74 -8.82 -13.99
CA ILE A 66 -2.41 -9.79 -13.11
C ILE A 66 -3.74 -9.24 -12.62
N GLY A 67 -3.78 -7.97 -12.19
CA GLY A 67 -5.00 -7.29 -11.74
C GLY A 67 -6.06 -7.11 -12.83
N LYS A 68 -5.65 -7.07 -14.10
CA LYS A 68 -6.55 -7.04 -15.27
C LYS A 68 -7.09 -8.42 -15.63
N TYR A 69 -6.25 -9.46 -15.58
CA TYR A 69 -6.64 -10.84 -15.94
C TYR A 69 -7.54 -11.50 -14.90
N PHE A 70 -7.16 -11.38 -13.62
CA PHE A 70 -7.89 -12.00 -12.53
C PHE A 70 -8.65 -10.90 -11.82
N LEU A 71 -9.98 -10.94 -11.82
CA LEU A 71 -10.83 -10.03 -11.04
C LEU A 71 -11.30 -10.70 -9.74
N LYS A 72 -11.78 -11.94 -9.85
CA LYS A 72 -12.35 -12.72 -8.73
C LYS A 72 -11.29 -13.35 -7.81
N ARG A 73 -10.13 -13.73 -8.36
CA ARG A 73 -9.03 -14.39 -7.63
C ARG A 73 -7.75 -13.54 -7.56
N ARG A 74 -7.90 -12.21 -7.52
CA ARG A 74 -6.79 -11.23 -7.44
C ARG A 74 -5.77 -11.54 -6.34
N PRO A 75 -6.18 -11.80 -5.08
CA PRO A 75 -5.24 -12.01 -3.99
C PRO A 75 -4.40 -13.28 -4.19
N ILE A 76 -5.01 -14.35 -4.72
CA ILE A 76 -4.32 -15.62 -4.98
C ILE A 76 -3.29 -15.46 -6.11
N ALA A 77 -3.66 -14.77 -7.20
CA ALA A 77 -2.75 -14.54 -8.32
C ALA A 77 -1.57 -13.64 -7.93
N ASN A 78 -1.82 -12.55 -7.20
CA ASN A 78 -0.75 -11.71 -6.65
C ASN A 78 0.12 -12.47 -5.64
N GLY A 79 -0.48 -13.29 -4.78
CA GLY A 79 0.24 -14.12 -3.82
C GLY A 79 1.20 -15.09 -4.51
N LEU A 80 0.76 -15.78 -5.57
CA LEU A 80 1.59 -16.69 -6.35
C LEU A 80 2.73 -15.96 -7.07
N ALA A 81 2.45 -14.80 -7.66
CA ALA A 81 3.48 -13.99 -8.32
C ALA A 81 4.55 -13.51 -7.34
N MET A 82 4.15 -13.09 -6.14
CA MET A 82 5.08 -12.64 -5.09
C MET A 82 5.86 -13.79 -4.45
N ALA A 83 5.29 -15.00 -4.37
CA ALA A 83 5.98 -16.20 -3.88
C ALA A 83 7.17 -16.61 -4.79
N GLY A 84 7.21 -16.17 -6.05
CA GLY A 84 8.36 -16.41 -6.93
C GLY A 84 9.65 -15.73 -6.46
N SER A 85 9.57 -14.63 -5.70
CA SER A 85 10.75 -13.91 -5.21
C SER A 85 11.64 -14.75 -4.27
N PRO A 86 11.11 -15.38 -3.19
CA PRO A 86 11.91 -16.25 -2.34
C PRO A 86 12.42 -17.50 -3.07
N VAL A 87 11.65 -18.08 -4.00
CA VAL A 87 12.12 -19.22 -4.81
C VAL A 87 13.35 -18.84 -5.64
N MET A 88 13.30 -17.67 -6.29
CA MET A 88 14.44 -17.14 -7.04
C MET A 88 15.63 -16.89 -6.12
N LEU A 89 15.45 -16.24 -4.97
CA LEU A 89 16.54 -16.00 -4.02
C LEU A 89 17.19 -17.30 -3.52
N CYS A 90 16.37 -18.30 -3.17
CA CYS A 90 16.83 -19.61 -2.69
C CYS A 90 17.73 -20.32 -3.70
N THR A 91 17.38 -20.24 -4.98
CA THR A 91 18.11 -20.90 -6.06
C THR A 91 19.31 -20.07 -6.50
N LEU A 92 19.14 -18.74 -6.58
CA LEU A 92 20.14 -17.84 -7.11
C LEU A 92 21.30 -17.61 -6.16
N ALA A 93 21.11 -17.68 -4.83
CA ALA A 93 22.20 -17.50 -3.87
C ALA A 93 23.34 -18.54 -4.03
N PRO A 94 23.09 -19.86 -3.99
CA PRO A 94 24.13 -20.87 -4.20
C PRO A 94 24.62 -20.91 -5.65
N LEU A 95 23.72 -20.67 -6.62
CA LEU A 95 24.11 -20.58 -8.03
C LEU A 95 25.10 -19.43 -8.25
N ASN A 96 24.87 -18.27 -7.63
CA ASN A 96 25.75 -17.11 -7.76
C ASN A 96 27.13 -17.39 -7.15
N GLN A 97 27.20 -18.10 -6.02
CA GLN A 97 28.47 -18.53 -5.44
C GLN A 97 29.21 -19.51 -6.38
N PHE A 98 28.51 -20.51 -6.93
CA PHE A 98 29.08 -21.43 -7.92
C PHE A 98 29.60 -20.74 -9.20
N LEU A 99 28.85 -19.77 -9.71
CA LEU A 99 29.27 -18.96 -10.86
C LEU A 99 30.51 -18.14 -10.54
N PHE A 100 30.59 -17.60 -9.32
CA PHE A 100 31.72 -16.81 -8.86
C PHE A 100 32.99 -17.66 -8.78
N ASP A 101 32.89 -18.87 -8.23
CA ASP A 101 34.03 -19.77 -8.05
C ASP A 101 34.55 -20.34 -9.38
N THR A 102 33.65 -20.60 -10.34
CA THR A 102 34.02 -21.22 -11.62
C THR A 102 34.44 -20.21 -12.68
N PHE A 103 33.74 -19.08 -12.80
CA PHE A 103 33.90 -18.10 -13.89
C PHE A 103 34.38 -16.73 -13.41
N GLY A 104 34.61 -16.57 -12.10
CA GLY A 104 34.89 -15.28 -11.49
C GLY A 104 33.69 -14.32 -11.51
N TRP A 105 33.90 -13.14 -10.96
CA TRP A 105 32.86 -12.11 -10.86
C TRP A 105 32.40 -11.57 -12.22
N ARG A 106 33.30 -11.46 -13.20
CA ARG A 106 32.97 -10.97 -14.55
C ARG A 106 32.09 -11.96 -15.31
N GLY A 107 32.48 -13.23 -15.33
CA GLY A 107 31.68 -14.29 -15.96
C GLY A 107 30.33 -14.46 -15.28
N SER A 108 30.27 -14.31 -13.95
CA SER A 108 29.02 -14.32 -13.19
C SER A 108 28.06 -13.23 -13.66
N PHE A 109 28.52 -11.96 -13.77
CA PHE A 109 27.67 -10.87 -14.26
C PHE A 109 27.16 -11.10 -15.69
N PHE A 110 28.00 -11.67 -16.56
CA PHE A 110 27.61 -12.00 -17.92
C PHE A 110 26.48 -13.04 -17.96
N ILE A 111 26.62 -14.13 -17.21
CA ILE A 111 25.62 -15.22 -17.13
C ILE A 111 24.32 -14.73 -16.46
N LEU A 112 24.42 -13.93 -15.39
CA LEU A 112 23.27 -13.31 -14.75
C LEU A 112 22.54 -12.34 -15.71
N GLY A 113 23.27 -11.61 -16.55
CA GLY A 113 22.68 -10.79 -17.60
C GLY A 113 21.88 -11.62 -18.62
N ALA A 114 22.40 -12.78 -19.03
CA ALA A 114 21.68 -13.71 -19.89
C ALA A 114 20.42 -14.27 -19.21
N LEU A 115 20.48 -14.58 -17.92
CA LEU A 115 19.30 -14.99 -17.15
C LEU A 115 18.25 -13.87 -17.07
N LEU A 116 18.67 -12.61 -16.89
CA LEU A 116 17.74 -11.46 -16.88
C LEU A 116 17.14 -11.16 -18.26
N LEU A 117 17.80 -11.50 -19.37
CA LEU A 117 17.18 -11.40 -20.70
C LEU A 117 15.98 -12.33 -20.87
N ASN A 118 15.87 -13.42 -20.08
CA ASN A 118 14.66 -14.24 -20.06
C ASN A 118 13.43 -13.48 -19.54
N CYS A 119 13.60 -12.35 -18.85
CA CYS A 119 12.48 -11.46 -18.52
C CYS A 119 11.77 -10.94 -19.79
N CYS A 120 12.48 -10.77 -20.91
CA CYS A 120 11.88 -10.42 -22.20
C CYS A 120 10.93 -11.51 -22.69
N VAL A 121 11.34 -12.78 -22.56
CA VAL A 121 10.53 -13.94 -22.94
C VAL A 121 9.29 -14.03 -22.04
N ALA A 122 9.46 -13.85 -20.73
CA ALA A 122 8.35 -13.79 -19.79
C ALA A 122 7.39 -12.63 -20.12
N GLY A 123 7.91 -11.46 -20.50
CA GLY A 123 7.12 -10.31 -20.95
C GLY A 123 6.39 -10.54 -22.27
N ALA A 124 6.90 -11.41 -23.16
CA ALA A 124 6.23 -11.74 -24.40
C ALA A 124 4.91 -12.50 -24.19
N LEU A 125 4.75 -13.20 -23.06
CA LEU A 125 3.50 -13.85 -22.67
C LEU A 125 2.40 -12.85 -22.26
N PHE A 126 2.73 -11.57 -22.03
CA PHE A 126 1.78 -10.56 -21.61
C PHE A 126 0.89 -10.18 -22.80
N ARG A 127 -0.23 -10.89 -22.95
CA ARG A 127 -1.22 -10.57 -23.99
C ARG A 127 -2.11 -9.43 -23.48
N PRO A 128 -2.21 -8.30 -24.21
CA PRO A 128 -3.17 -7.28 -23.85
C PRO A 128 -4.58 -7.84 -24.07
N ILE A 129 -5.37 -7.90 -23.00
CA ILE A 129 -6.81 -8.07 -23.14
C ILE A 129 -7.31 -6.79 -23.81
N GLY A 130 -8.10 -6.92 -24.88
CA GLY A 130 -8.61 -5.81 -25.69
C GLY A 130 -9.33 -4.74 -24.86
N PRO A 131 -9.69 -3.59 -25.46
CA PRO A 131 -10.31 -2.50 -24.73
C PRO A 131 -11.51 -3.05 -23.95
N ILE A 132 -11.46 -2.87 -22.63
CA ILE A 132 -12.61 -3.08 -21.77
C ILE A 132 -13.75 -2.30 -22.44
N SER A 133 -14.79 -3.02 -22.91
CA SER A 133 -15.95 -2.44 -23.58
C SER A 133 -16.35 -1.15 -22.89
N GLU A 134 -16.66 -0.09 -23.64
CA GLU A 134 -17.18 1.17 -23.09
C GLU A 134 -18.31 0.95 -22.06
N ARG A 135 -18.97 -0.21 -22.09
CA ARG A 135 -19.93 -0.70 -21.10
C ARG A 135 -19.39 -0.83 -19.66
N GLN A 136 -18.08 -1.00 -19.45
CA GLN A 136 -17.44 -1.08 -18.13
C GLN A 136 -16.89 0.28 -17.68
N LYS A 137 -16.29 1.07 -18.59
CA LYS A 137 -16.02 2.50 -18.36
C LYS A 137 -17.32 3.23 -17.97
N ASN A 138 -18.44 2.94 -18.65
CA ASN A 138 -19.76 3.43 -18.29
C ASN A 138 -20.36 2.81 -17.03
N LYS A 139 -19.91 1.64 -16.55
CA LYS A 139 -20.39 1.09 -15.27
C LYS A 139 -19.64 1.68 -14.07
N GLU A 140 -18.33 1.92 -14.21
CA GLU A 140 -17.54 2.64 -13.21
C GLU A 140 -17.85 4.14 -13.23
N ALA A 141 -18.04 4.74 -14.42
CA ALA A 141 -18.50 6.12 -14.56
C ALA A 141 -19.96 6.29 -14.14
N LYS A 142 -20.92 5.42 -14.52
CA LYS A 142 -22.30 5.50 -14.01
C LYS A 142 -22.40 5.13 -12.53
N GLY A 143 -21.51 4.29 -11.98
CA GLY A 143 -21.40 4.06 -10.54
C GLY A 143 -20.94 5.31 -9.80
N ALA A 144 -19.96 6.03 -10.34
CA ALA A 144 -19.43 7.28 -9.79
C ALA A 144 -20.30 8.53 -10.08
N LEU A 145 -21.09 8.52 -11.16
CA LEU A 145 -22.02 9.61 -11.54
C LEU A 145 -23.38 9.47 -10.87
N ARG A 146 -23.83 8.25 -10.55
CA ARG A 146 -25.09 8.01 -9.82
C ARG A 146 -25.00 8.37 -8.33
N GLU A 147 -23.78 8.54 -7.81
CA GLU A 147 -23.52 9.15 -6.50
C GLU A 147 -23.43 10.68 -6.55
N LYS A 148 -23.42 11.30 -7.73
CA LYS A 148 -23.13 12.74 -7.93
C LYS A 148 -24.20 13.53 -8.71
N THR A 149 -25.32 12.93 -9.07
CA THR A 149 -26.32 13.62 -9.91
C THR A 149 -27.75 13.35 -9.45
N ASP A 150 -28.06 13.75 -8.21
CA ASP A 150 -29.35 14.39 -7.93
C ASP A 150 -29.15 15.89 -8.21
N GLY A 151 -29.56 16.33 -9.40
CA GLY A 151 -29.61 17.76 -9.75
C GLY A 151 -29.11 18.12 -11.15
N GLY A 152 -30.05 18.27 -12.09
CA GLY A 152 -30.04 19.33 -13.11
C GLY A 152 -29.25 19.11 -14.42
N ILE A 153 -29.89 19.43 -15.54
CA ILE A 153 -29.56 19.09 -16.95
C ILE A 153 -28.80 20.21 -17.71
N ALA A 154 -28.07 19.81 -18.77
CA ALA A 154 -27.65 20.53 -20.02
C ALA A 154 -26.54 21.59 -19.97
N GLU A 155 -25.69 21.83 -20.99
CA GLU A 155 -25.45 21.27 -22.33
C GLU A 155 -24.06 21.69 -22.86
N ILE A 156 -23.52 20.82 -23.72
CA ILE A 156 -22.49 20.86 -24.80
C ILE A 156 -21.64 22.13 -25.05
N GLY A 157 -20.33 21.92 -25.25
CA GLY A 157 -19.44 22.82 -26.00
C GLY A 157 -18.10 22.16 -26.39
N GLU A 158 -18.01 21.68 -27.63
CA GLU A 158 -16.76 21.24 -28.28
C GLU A 158 -15.81 22.43 -28.53
N LYS A 159 -14.54 22.31 -28.10
CA LYS A 159 -13.33 22.69 -28.86
C LYS A 159 -12.05 22.48 -28.03
N ASN A 160 -10.97 22.13 -28.74
CA ASN A 160 -9.55 21.98 -28.35
C ASN A 160 -9.08 20.52 -28.19
N ILE A 161 -8.66 19.94 -29.33
CA ILE A 161 -8.07 18.60 -29.43
C ILE A 161 -6.51 18.65 -29.46
N GLU A 162 -5.86 19.78 -29.68
CA GLU A 162 -4.39 19.80 -29.89
C GLU A 162 -3.53 20.15 -28.65
N THR A 163 -4.12 20.27 -27.45
CA THR A 163 -3.36 20.48 -26.18
C THR A 163 -3.61 19.39 -25.12
N LYS A 164 -4.24 18.28 -25.50
CA LYS A 164 -4.70 17.24 -24.54
C LYS A 164 -3.60 16.26 -24.08
N GLU A 165 -2.60 15.92 -24.89
CA GLU A 165 -1.64 14.86 -24.52
C GLU A 165 -0.70 15.24 -23.36
N ASP A 166 -0.21 16.48 -23.30
CA ASP A 166 0.67 16.94 -22.21
C ASP A 166 -0.08 17.27 -20.92
N ARG A 167 -1.36 17.71 -21.01
CA ARG A 167 -2.20 17.90 -19.83
C ARG A 167 -2.61 16.57 -19.20
N ASP A 168 -2.90 15.54 -19.99
CA ASP A 168 -3.34 14.23 -19.48
C ASP A 168 -2.21 13.51 -18.70
N CYS A 169 -0.93 13.67 -19.08
CA CYS A 169 0.18 13.12 -18.30
C CYS A 169 0.35 13.81 -16.92
N CYS A 170 0.30 15.15 -16.89
CA CYS A 170 0.48 15.92 -15.66
C CYS A 170 -0.73 15.79 -14.72
N GLU A 171 -1.95 15.70 -15.28
CA GLU A 171 -3.18 15.50 -14.54
C GLU A 171 -3.28 14.06 -13.99
N ASN A 172 -2.78 13.06 -14.71
CA ASN A 172 -2.61 11.70 -14.18
C ASN A 172 -1.53 11.64 -13.09
N PHE A 173 -0.40 12.34 -13.25
CA PHE A 173 0.64 12.43 -12.21
C PHE A 173 0.11 13.08 -10.92
N ASN A 174 -0.69 14.15 -11.04
CA ASN A 174 -1.36 14.80 -9.91
C ASN A 174 -2.43 13.91 -9.25
N LYS A 175 -3.10 13.01 -10.00
CA LYS A 175 -3.98 11.98 -9.40
C LYS A 175 -3.21 10.90 -8.65
N PHE A 176 -2.00 10.54 -9.09
CA PHE A 176 -1.14 9.58 -8.39
C PHE A 176 -0.51 10.17 -7.12
N LEU A 177 -0.24 11.47 -7.11
CA LEU A 177 0.22 12.22 -5.93
C LEU A 177 -0.94 12.92 -5.22
N ASP A 178 -1.89 12.14 -4.72
CA ASP A 178 -2.95 12.67 -3.86
C ASP A 178 -2.37 13.10 -2.50
N LEU A 179 -1.82 14.31 -2.44
CA LEU A 179 -1.23 14.89 -1.24
C LEU A 179 -2.25 15.07 -0.11
N SER A 180 -3.55 14.92 -0.37
CA SER A 180 -4.57 14.90 0.68
C SER A 180 -4.38 13.73 1.64
N LEU A 181 -3.70 12.65 1.22
CA LEU A 181 -3.35 11.51 2.06
C LEU A 181 -2.46 11.91 3.25
N PHE A 182 -1.61 12.93 3.12
CA PHE A 182 -0.80 13.43 4.24
C PHE A 182 -1.63 14.07 5.36
N LYS A 183 -2.89 14.43 5.10
CA LYS A 183 -3.82 14.90 6.14
C LYS A 183 -4.45 13.73 6.92
N HIS A 184 -4.37 12.50 6.41
CA HIS A 184 -4.91 11.33 7.07
C HIS A 184 -3.97 10.85 8.19
N ARG A 185 -4.41 11.01 9.45
CA ARG A 185 -3.60 10.75 10.65
C ARG A 185 -2.96 9.37 10.65
N GLY A 186 -3.77 8.35 10.34
CA GLY A 186 -3.28 6.98 10.30
C GLY A 186 -2.21 6.78 9.22
N PHE A 187 -2.42 7.34 8.02
CA PHE A 187 -1.45 7.22 6.93
C PHE A 187 -0.11 7.85 7.29
N LEU A 188 -0.13 9.00 7.97
CA LEU A 188 1.07 9.67 8.43
C LEU A 188 1.84 8.83 9.48
N ILE A 189 1.14 8.24 10.44
CA ILE A 189 1.74 7.32 11.44
C ILE A 189 2.40 6.13 10.73
N TYR A 190 1.68 5.52 9.80
CA TYR A 190 2.18 4.38 9.00
C TYR A 190 3.43 4.78 8.20
N LEU A 191 3.40 5.92 7.52
CA LEU A 191 4.52 6.42 6.71
C LEU A 191 5.78 6.65 7.55
N ILE A 192 5.65 7.32 8.70
CA ILE A 192 6.80 7.58 9.60
C ILE A 192 7.37 6.26 10.13
N GLY A 193 6.51 5.32 10.52
CA GLY A 193 6.93 3.99 10.98
C GLY A 193 7.68 3.21 9.90
N ASN A 194 7.19 3.23 8.66
CA ASN A 194 7.87 2.59 7.53
C ASN A 194 9.23 3.22 7.25
N VAL A 195 9.34 4.54 7.29
CA VAL A 195 10.62 5.24 7.11
C VAL A 195 11.66 4.80 8.13
N LEU A 196 11.27 4.72 9.41
CA LEU A 196 12.14 4.23 10.47
C LEU A 196 12.51 2.75 10.27
N MET A 197 11.52 1.92 9.93
CA MET A 197 11.72 0.49 9.69
C MET A 197 12.71 0.22 8.53
N PHE A 198 12.49 0.84 7.36
CA PHE A 198 13.29 0.55 6.16
C PHE A 198 14.76 0.97 6.26
N LEU A 199 15.11 1.87 7.19
CA LEU A 199 16.49 2.21 7.50
C LEU A 199 17.29 1.01 8.07
N GLY A 200 16.62 0.09 8.77
CA GLY A 200 17.21 -1.11 9.39
C GLY A 200 16.84 -2.44 8.72
N PHE A 201 15.90 -2.44 7.77
CA PHE A 201 15.29 -3.66 7.25
C PHE A 201 16.17 -4.44 6.25
N PHE A 202 16.81 -3.75 5.30
CA PHE A 202 17.54 -4.42 4.20
C PHE A 202 19.03 -4.67 4.48
N ALA A 203 19.66 -3.93 5.38
CA ALA A 203 21.09 -4.12 5.66
C ALA A 203 21.39 -5.55 6.20
N PRO A 204 20.63 -6.11 7.14
CA PRO A 204 20.89 -7.46 7.66
C PRO A 204 20.85 -8.57 6.60
N ILE A 205 19.94 -8.51 5.63
CA ILE A 205 19.88 -9.52 4.54
C ILE A 205 21.07 -9.39 3.59
N VAL A 206 21.52 -8.16 3.29
CA VAL A 206 22.67 -7.92 2.39
C VAL A 206 23.98 -8.36 3.04
N PHE A 207 24.17 -8.07 4.33
CA PHE A 207 25.42 -8.34 5.03
C PHE A 207 25.48 -9.71 5.72
N LEU A 208 24.43 -10.54 5.63
CA LEU A 208 24.40 -11.86 6.27
C LEU A 208 25.49 -12.80 5.77
N ALA A 209 25.62 -12.97 4.45
CA ALA A 209 26.65 -13.84 3.88
C ALA A 209 28.09 -13.31 4.16
N PRO A 210 28.40 -12.01 3.96
CA PRO A 210 29.67 -11.44 4.39
C PRO A 210 29.97 -11.63 5.88
N TYR A 211 28.97 -11.50 6.75
CA TYR A 211 29.14 -11.72 8.19
C TYR A 211 29.50 -13.17 8.52
N ALA A 212 28.85 -14.15 7.87
CA ALA A 212 29.19 -15.55 8.02
C ALA A 212 30.63 -15.84 7.55
N LYS A 213 31.03 -15.30 6.38
CA LYS A 213 32.41 -15.41 5.88
C LYS A 213 33.42 -14.78 6.84
N HIS A 214 33.11 -13.61 7.43
CA HIS A 214 33.97 -12.94 8.42
C HIS A 214 34.17 -13.76 9.71
N ARG A 215 33.22 -14.65 10.05
CA ARG A 215 33.33 -15.60 11.16
C ARG A 215 34.08 -16.89 10.79
N GLY A 216 34.61 -16.99 9.58
CA GLY A 216 35.35 -18.17 9.10
C GLY A 216 34.48 -19.31 8.58
N ILE A 217 33.19 -19.06 8.29
CA ILE A 217 32.32 -20.04 7.64
C ILE A 217 32.62 -20.07 6.15
N ASP A 218 32.59 -21.26 5.56
CA ASP A 218 32.83 -21.45 4.15
C ASP A 218 31.81 -20.72 3.26
N GLU A 219 32.23 -20.39 2.05
CA GLU A 219 31.47 -19.49 1.19
C GLU A 219 30.14 -20.08 0.73
N TYR A 220 30.10 -21.40 0.52
CA TYR A 220 28.88 -22.12 0.14
C TYR A 220 27.88 -22.16 1.30
N SER A 221 28.31 -22.53 2.51
CA SER A 221 27.47 -22.51 3.71
C SER A 221 26.93 -21.12 4.01
N ALA A 222 27.74 -20.07 3.80
CA ALA A 222 27.29 -18.69 3.93
C ALA A 222 26.18 -18.34 2.92
N ALA A 223 26.28 -18.81 1.67
CA ALA A 223 25.23 -18.63 0.67
C ALA A 223 23.95 -19.44 1.02
N PHE A 224 24.10 -20.65 1.56
CA PHE A 224 22.97 -21.48 1.99
C PHE A 224 22.14 -20.83 3.12
N LEU A 225 22.73 -19.96 3.96
CA LEU A 225 21.97 -19.21 4.96
C LEU A 225 20.88 -18.32 4.34
N LEU A 226 21.15 -17.73 3.16
CA LEU A 226 20.17 -16.93 2.41
C LEU A 226 19.10 -17.83 1.79
N SER A 227 19.47 -19.04 1.35
CA SER A 227 18.50 -20.03 0.85
C SER A 227 17.55 -20.51 1.95
N ILE A 228 18.07 -20.80 3.15
CA ILE A 228 17.24 -21.20 4.30
C ILE A 228 16.25 -20.07 4.65
N LEU A 229 16.74 -18.82 4.72
CA LEU A 229 15.90 -17.65 4.95
C LEU A 229 14.76 -17.56 3.92
N ALA A 230 15.09 -17.74 2.64
CA ALA A 230 14.13 -17.63 1.55
C ALA A 230 13.07 -18.76 1.57
N ILE A 231 13.47 -19.99 1.89
CA ILE A 231 12.53 -21.12 2.06
C ILE A 231 11.54 -20.84 3.21
N VAL A 232 12.04 -20.31 4.33
CA VAL A 232 11.17 -19.98 5.47
C VAL A 232 10.23 -18.82 5.14
N ASP A 233 10.72 -17.75 4.48
CA ASP A 233 9.86 -16.65 3.99
C ASP A 233 8.75 -17.16 3.06
N MET A 234 9.09 -18.06 2.12
CA MET A 234 8.12 -18.66 1.19
C MET A 234 6.93 -19.30 1.91
N ILE A 235 7.15 -19.93 3.07
CA ILE A 235 6.11 -20.56 3.88
C ILE A 235 5.44 -19.53 4.82
N ALA A 236 6.24 -18.67 5.45
CA ALA A 236 5.78 -17.69 6.43
C ALA A 236 4.81 -16.67 5.83
N ARG A 237 5.06 -16.21 4.61
CA ARG A 237 4.31 -15.13 3.99
C ARG A 237 2.83 -15.50 3.73
N PRO A 238 2.50 -16.63 3.07
CA PRO A 238 1.12 -17.09 2.96
C PRO A 238 0.48 -17.41 4.32
N ALA A 239 1.20 -18.08 5.22
CA ALA A 239 0.70 -18.44 6.55
C ALA A 239 0.28 -17.21 7.36
N THR A 240 1.10 -16.16 7.33
CA THR A 240 0.84 -14.90 8.03
C THR A 240 -0.31 -14.12 7.40
N GLY A 241 -0.41 -14.10 6.07
CA GLY A 241 -1.56 -13.49 5.38
C GLY A 241 -2.88 -14.19 5.71
N LEU A 242 -2.90 -15.52 5.81
CA LEU A 242 -4.07 -16.27 6.27
C LEU A 242 -4.41 -15.96 7.73
N LEU A 243 -3.41 -15.88 8.60
CA LEU A 243 -3.58 -15.54 10.00
C LEU A 243 -4.14 -14.12 10.20
N ALA A 244 -3.65 -13.15 9.43
CA ALA A 244 -4.11 -11.76 9.49
C ALA A 244 -5.56 -11.58 9.03
N ASN A 245 -6.03 -12.44 8.14
CA ASN A 245 -7.41 -12.47 7.69
C ASN A 245 -8.37 -13.20 8.66
N SER A 246 -7.87 -13.78 9.75
CA SER A 246 -8.70 -14.37 10.80
C SER A 246 -9.53 -13.31 11.53
N LYS A 247 -10.74 -13.68 11.98
CA LYS A 247 -11.68 -12.80 12.70
C LYS A 247 -11.08 -12.15 13.96
N TRP A 248 -10.08 -12.79 14.57
CA TRP A 248 -9.43 -12.31 15.78
C TRP A 248 -8.33 -11.29 15.51
N VAL A 249 -7.58 -11.46 14.42
CA VAL A 249 -6.43 -10.62 14.08
C VAL A 249 -6.84 -9.44 13.22
N ARG A 250 -7.81 -9.63 12.30
CA ARG A 250 -8.21 -8.62 11.32
C ARG A 250 -8.60 -7.27 11.94
N PRO A 251 -9.41 -7.18 13.03
CA PRO A 251 -9.75 -5.91 13.65
C PRO A 251 -8.55 -5.18 14.29
N ARG A 252 -7.44 -5.89 14.49
CA ARG A 252 -6.23 -5.43 15.19
C ARG A 252 -4.97 -5.61 14.34
N ILE A 253 -5.13 -5.64 13.02
CA ILE A 253 -4.04 -5.96 12.07
C ILE A 253 -2.84 -5.01 12.20
N GLN A 254 -3.07 -3.74 12.56
CA GLN A 254 -2.01 -2.76 12.77
C GLN A 254 -1.09 -3.10 13.97
N TYR A 255 -1.64 -3.68 15.04
CA TYR A 255 -0.84 -4.15 16.17
C TYR A 255 -0.04 -5.40 15.80
N PHE A 256 -0.64 -6.28 15.01
CA PHE A 256 0.05 -7.47 14.51
C PHE A 256 1.23 -7.10 13.60
N PHE A 257 1.07 -6.08 12.76
CA PHE A 257 2.19 -5.52 11.97
C PHE A 257 3.29 -4.93 12.85
N SER A 258 2.92 -4.17 13.88
CA SER A 258 3.87 -3.59 14.84
C SER A 258 4.66 -4.68 15.58
N PHE A 259 3.99 -5.77 15.95
CA PHE A 259 4.62 -6.97 16.53
C PHE A 259 5.61 -7.61 15.58
N SER A 260 5.25 -7.83 14.31
CA SER A 260 6.13 -8.43 13.31
C SER A 260 7.43 -7.62 13.10
N ILE A 261 7.33 -6.29 13.09
CA ILE A 261 8.49 -5.40 12.99
C ILE A 261 9.38 -5.51 14.23
N ALA A 262 8.80 -5.44 15.43
CA ALA A 262 9.54 -5.56 16.67
C ALA A 262 10.21 -6.93 16.80
N PHE A 263 9.50 -8.01 16.45
CA PHE A 263 10.03 -9.37 16.43
C PHE A 263 11.22 -9.50 15.47
N ASN A 264 11.14 -8.91 14.28
CA ASN A 264 12.27 -8.86 13.35
C ASN A 264 13.47 -8.11 13.95
N GLY A 265 13.22 -6.97 14.60
CA GLY A 265 14.26 -6.19 15.28
C GLY A 265 14.95 -6.97 16.41
N VAL A 266 14.18 -7.71 17.22
CA VAL A 266 14.73 -8.59 18.26
C VAL A 266 15.58 -9.71 17.65
N CYS A 267 15.15 -10.32 16.55
CA CYS A 267 15.95 -11.32 15.85
C CYS A 267 17.33 -10.75 15.44
N HIS A 268 17.38 -9.51 14.93
CA HIS A 268 18.63 -8.84 14.58
C HIS A 268 19.50 -8.51 15.81
N LEU A 269 18.90 -8.10 16.94
CA LEU A 269 19.63 -7.87 18.19
C LEU A 269 20.26 -9.17 18.75
N LEU A 270 19.64 -10.32 18.49
CA LEU A 270 20.13 -11.62 18.94
C LEU A 270 21.18 -12.24 18.00
N CYS A 271 21.29 -11.77 16.76
CA CYS A 271 22.27 -12.26 15.76
C CYS A 271 23.73 -12.27 16.26
N PRO A 272 24.24 -11.23 16.96
CA PRO A 272 25.61 -11.22 17.47
C PRO A 272 25.96 -12.37 18.42
N LEU A 273 24.97 -12.95 19.11
CA LEU A 273 25.16 -14.08 20.02
C LEU A 273 25.38 -15.40 19.26
N ALA A 274 24.99 -15.46 17.98
CA ALA A 274 25.24 -16.61 17.12
C ALA A 274 26.72 -16.63 16.68
N THR A 275 27.53 -17.44 17.35
CA THR A 275 28.95 -17.64 17.04
C THR A 275 29.23 -18.87 16.18
N SER A 276 28.32 -19.83 16.15
CA SER A 276 28.44 -21.08 15.37
C SER A 276 27.56 -21.03 14.11
N TYR A 277 27.89 -21.88 13.12
CA TYR A 277 27.06 -22.05 11.92
C TYR A 277 25.61 -22.44 12.28
N MET A 278 25.43 -23.35 13.24
CA MET A 278 24.09 -23.71 13.73
C MET A 278 23.35 -22.53 14.35
N GLY A 279 24.04 -21.65 15.07
CA GLY A 279 23.46 -20.41 15.58
C GLY A 279 22.96 -19.49 14.45
N LEU A 280 23.74 -19.36 13.37
CA LEU A 280 23.35 -18.57 12.19
C LEU A 280 22.22 -19.22 11.39
N VAL A 281 22.15 -20.55 11.33
CA VAL A 281 21.02 -21.27 10.72
C VAL A 281 19.73 -20.99 11.49
N ILE A 282 19.76 -21.07 12.83
CA ILE A 282 18.62 -20.73 13.69
C ILE A 282 18.20 -19.27 13.47
N TYR A 283 19.18 -18.36 13.44
CA TYR A 283 18.92 -16.96 13.11
C TYR A 283 18.27 -16.78 11.74
N SER A 284 18.75 -17.45 10.68
CA SER A 284 18.17 -17.39 9.33
C SER A 284 16.72 -17.87 9.29
N ILE A 285 16.36 -18.88 10.09
CA ILE A 285 14.98 -19.37 10.20
C ILE A 285 14.08 -18.28 10.82
N PHE A 286 14.48 -17.73 11.97
CA PHE A 286 13.69 -16.69 12.64
C PHE A 286 13.63 -15.39 11.82
N PHE A 287 14.73 -15.02 11.17
CA PHE A 287 14.77 -13.87 10.27
C PHE A 287 13.86 -14.10 9.06
N GLY A 288 13.90 -15.26 8.40
CA GLY A 288 12.99 -15.59 7.29
C GLY A 288 11.53 -15.54 7.68
N LEU A 289 11.18 -16.05 8.87
CA LEU A 289 9.83 -15.97 9.44
C LEU A 289 9.41 -14.51 9.66
N ALA A 290 10.24 -13.72 10.34
CA ALA A 290 9.96 -12.32 10.63
C ALA A 290 9.87 -11.46 9.37
N PHE A 291 10.75 -11.70 8.41
CA PHE A 291 10.77 -11.03 7.11
C PHE A 291 9.49 -11.32 6.32
N GLY A 292 9.08 -12.59 6.25
CA GLY A 292 7.84 -12.98 5.60
C GLY A 292 6.59 -12.39 6.26
N MET A 293 6.58 -12.29 7.59
CA MET A 293 5.50 -11.62 8.32
C MET A 293 5.39 -10.13 7.96
N VAL A 294 6.50 -9.39 7.96
CA VAL A 294 6.52 -7.96 7.62
C VAL A 294 6.09 -7.74 6.17
N CYS A 295 6.63 -8.51 5.22
CA CYS A 295 6.29 -8.39 3.81
C CYS A 295 4.80 -8.70 3.52
N ALA A 296 4.19 -9.67 4.21
CA ALA A 296 2.78 -9.97 4.06
C ALA A 296 1.89 -8.82 4.56
N MET A 297 2.25 -8.23 5.71
CA MET A 297 1.43 -7.23 6.40
C MET A 297 1.55 -5.82 5.84
N LEU A 298 2.64 -5.50 5.14
CA LEU A 298 2.93 -4.17 4.60
C LEU A 298 1.76 -3.62 3.77
N PHE A 299 1.31 -4.36 2.76
CA PHE A 299 0.22 -3.91 1.88
C PHE A 299 -1.17 -4.13 2.48
N GLU A 300 -1.37 -5.15 3.32
CA GLU A 300 -2.66 -5.38 3.98
C GLU A 300 -3.01 -4.27 4.97
N THR A 301 -2.06 -3.84 5.79
CA THR A 301 -2.26 -2.74 6.73
C THR A 301 -2.50 -1.41 6.03
N LEU A 302 -1.76 -1.14 4.94
CA LEU A 302 -1.99 0.06 4.13
C LEU A 302 -3.38 0.08 3.49
N MET A 303 -3.85 -1.07 3.00
CA MET A 303 -5.20 -1.22 2.42
C MET A 303 -6.30 -1.03 3.46
N ASP A 304 -6.13 -1.58 4.66
CA ASP A 304 -7.08 -1.43 5.77
C ASP A 304 -7.18 0.03 6.23
N LEU A 305 -6.07 0.76 6.19
CA LEU A 305 -5.98 2.13 6.67
C LEU A 305 -6.51 3.19 5.70
N VAL A 306 -6.23 3.04 4.41
CA VAL A 306 -6.57 4.03 3.38
C VAL A 306 -7.83 3.65 2.61
N GLY A 307 -8.18 2.36 2.59
CA GLY A 307 -9.28 1.82 1.81
C GLY A 307 -8.92 1.59 0.34
N ALA A 308 -9.74 0.79 -0.34
CA ALA A 308 -9.46 0.32 -1.70
C ALA A 308 -9.43 1.45 -2.75
N SER A 309 -10.19 2.54 -2.57
CA SER A 309 -10.31 3.63 -3.55
C SER A 309 -9.04 4.47 -3.67
N ARG A 310 -8.30 4.66 -2.56
CA ARG A 310 -7.08 5.47 -2.48
C ARG A 310 -5.80 4.66 -2.34
N PHE A 311 -5.91 3.32 -2.37
CA PHE A 311 -4.78 2.40 -2.16
C PHE A 311 -3.63 2.61 -3.16
N THR A 312 -3.92 2.72 -4.45
CA THR A 312 -2.90 2.86 -5.51
C THR A 312 -2.07 4.13 -5.32
N SER A 313 -2.70 5.28 -5.02
CA SER A 313 -2.02 6.54 -4.77
C SER A 313 -1.19 6.47 -3.48
N ALA A 314 -1.70 5.83 -2.43
CA ALA A 314 -0.98 5.65 -1.18
C ALA A 314 0.27 4.78 -1.33
N VAL A 315 0.20 3.67 -2.07
CA VAL A 315 1.38 2.84 -2.39
C VAL A 315 2.43 3.65 -3.16
N GLY A 316 2.02 4.47 -4.13
CA GLY A 316 2.93 5.36 -4.86
C GLY A 316 3.68 6.32 -3.95
N LEU A 317 2.98 7.02 -3.05
CA LEU A 317 3.59 7.95 -2.10
C LEU A 317 4.55 7.25 -1.13
N VAL A 318 4.11 6.12 -0.55
CA VAL A 318 4.91 5.33 0.39
C VAL A 318 6.20 4.84 -0.27
N THR A 319 6.12 4.26 -1.47
CA THR A 319 7.30 3.71 -2.16
C THR A 319 8.32 4.76 -2.56
N ILE A 320 7.90 6.00 -2.88
CA ILE A 320 8.82 7.12 -3.17
C ILE A 320 9.65 7.44 -1.92
N VAL A 321 9.00 7.58 -0.77
CA VAL A 321 9.66 7.92 0.49
C VAL A 321 10.55 6.76 0.97
N GLU A 322 10.08 5.52 0.83
CA GLU A 322 10.85 4.32 1.17
C GLU A 322 12.15 4.21 0.37
N CYS A 323 12.17 4.62 -0.90
CA CYS A 323 13.38 4.57 -1.74
C CYS A 323 14.56 5.33 -1.12
N CYS A 324 14.31 6.50 -0.52
CA CYS A 324 15.36 7.29 0.15
C CYS A 324 15.96 6.51 1.32
N THR A 325 15.12 5.86 2.13
CA THR A 325 15.57 5.10 3.31
C THR A 325 16.33 3.83 2.94
N ILE A 326 15.84 3.09 1.93
CA ILE A 326 16.48 1.86 1.45
C ILE A 326 17.84 2.15 0.83
N LEU A 327 17.98 3.28 0.12
CA LEU A 327 19.26 3.71 -0.45
C LEU A 327 20.30 4.05 0.63
N LEU A 328 19.87 4.68 1.73
CA LEU A 328 20.75 5.11 2.82
C LEU A 328 21.09 3.99 3.82
N GLY A 329 20.19 3.02 4.02
CA GLY A 329 20.32 1.97 5.04
C GLY A 329 21.64 1.17 4.97
N PRO A 330 21.93 0.47 3.85
CA PRO A 330 23.15 -0.32 3.72
C PRO A 330 24.45 0.49 3.75
N PRO A 331 24.60 1.66 3.09
CA PRO A 331 25.80 2.49 3.24
C PRO A 331 26.06 2.96 4.69
N ILE A 332 25.02 3.34 5.44
CA ILE A 332 25.17 3.68 6.86
C ILE A 332 25.54 2.42 7.67
N GLY A 333 25.08 1.23 7.26
CA GLY A 333 25.52 -0.04 7.83
C GLY A 333 27.00 -0.33 7.54
N GLY A 334 27.44 -0.16 6.29
CA GLY A 334 28.81 -0.38 5.83
C GLY A 334 29.82 0.51 6.52
N THR A 335 29.56 1.82 6.58
CA THR A 335 30.43 2.78 7.28
C THR A 335 30.62 2.44 8.76
N LEU A 336 29.59 1.89 9.42
CA LEU A 336 29.69 1.42 10.79
C LEU A 336 30.61 0.19 10.90
N ILE A 337 30.54 -0.73 9.93
CA ILE A 337 31.43 -1.88 9.85
C ILE A 337 32.88 -1.41 9.62
N ASP A 338 33.08 -0.46 8.72
CA ASP A 338 34.42 0.06 8.38
C ASP A 338 35.08 0.79 9.56
N THR A 339 34.29 1.47 10.40
CA THR A 339 34.82 2.23 11.56
C THR A 339 35.16 1.32 12.74
N PHE A 340 34.30 0.35 13.04
CA PHE A 340 34.46 -0.53 14.22
C PHE A 340 35.17 -1.85 13.91
N GLY A 341 35.26 -2.24 12.63
CA GLY A 341 35.87 -3.49 12.19
C GLY A 341 35.06 -4.76 12.47
N ASP A 342 33.85 -4.67 13.04
CA ASP A 342 32.99 -5.81 13.38
C ASP A 342 31.54 -5.59 12.93
N TYR A 343 30.99 -6.58 12.24
CA TYR A 343 29.60 -6.63 11.76
C TYR A 343 28.56 -6.65 12.88
N LYS A 344 28.92 -7.05 14.11
CA LYS A 344 27.98 -7.10 15.25
C LYS A 344 27.29 -5.75 15.48
N TYR A 345 28.03 -4.64 15.37
CA TYR A 345 27.49 -3.30 15.58
C TYR A 345 26.44 -2.92 14.53
N MET A 346 26.60 -3.40 13.29
CA MET A 346 25.60 -3.21 12.24
C MET A 346 24.29 -3.92 12.58
N PHE A 347 24.35 -5.19 13.03
CA PHE A 347 23.15 -5.93 13.44
C PHE A 347 22.47 -5.31 14.67
N ILE A 348 23.26 -4.84 15.65
CA ILE A 348 22.72 -4.14 16.82
C ILE A 348 22.02 -2.85 16.40
N LYS A 349 22.63 -2.03 15.54
CA LYS A 349 22.01 -0.80 15.01
C LYS A 349 20.69 -1.12 14.29
N CYS A 350 20.72 -2.08 13.37
CA CYS A 350 19.53 -2.45 12.59
C CYS A 350 18.41 -2.98 13.49
N GLY A 351 18.75 -3.85 14.45
CA GLY A 351 17.80 -4.37 15.43
C GLY A 351 17.20 -3.29 16.32
N ALA A 352 18.02 -2.37 16.84
CA ALA A 352 17.55 -1.27 17.69
C ALA A 352 16.60 -0.32 16.93
N VAL A 353 16.95 0.05 15.69
CA VAL A 353 16.09 0.90 14.84
C VAL A 353 14.76 0.21 14.52
N MET A 354 14.78 -1.10 14.24
CA MET A 354 13.58 -1.89 13.97
C MET A 354 12.67 -2.02 15.21
N VAL A 355 13.24 -2.29 16.39
CA VAL A 355 12.46 -2.32 17.65
C VAL A 355 11.88 -0.95 17.95
N LEU A 356 12.63 0.13 17.74
CA LEU A 356 12.14 1.50 17.88
C LEU A 356 10.97 1.77 16.92
N ALA A 357 11.07 1.36 15.66
CA ALA A 357 10.00 1.50 14.68
C ALA A 357 8.73 0.71 15.08
N GLY A 358 8.90 -0.54 15.51
CA GLY A 358 7.79 -1.39 15.95
C GLY A 358 7.10 -0.86 17.21
N THR A 359 7.85 -0.38 18.19
CA THR A 359 7.31 0.24 19.41
C THR A 359 6.64 1.58 19.13
N PHE A 360 7.22 2.42 18.28
CA PHE A 360 6.61 3.65 17.80
C PHE A 360 5.26 3.39 17.14
N LEU A 361 5.19 2.45 16.18
CA LEU A 361 3.95 2.08 15.52
C LEU A 361 2.92 1.51 16.51
N PHE A 362 3.35 0.68 17.46
CA PHE A 362 2.46 0.14 18.49
C PHE A 362 1.81 1.24 19.33
N ILE A 363 2.61 2.18 19.83
CA ILE A 363 2.15 3.29 20.68
C ILE A 363 1.26 4.24 19.88
N MET A 364 1.68 4.63 18.67
CA MET A 364 0.91 5.57 17.84
C MET A 364 -0.40 4.97 17.36
N ASN A 365 -0.42 3.68 16.99
CA ASN A 365 -1.66 2.98 16.66
C ASN A 365 -2.58 2.87 17.88
N TYR A 366 -2.04 2.66 19.08
CA TYR A 366 -2.83 2.72 20.32
C TYR A 366 -3.53 4.08 20.51
N TYR A 367 -2.80 5.18 20.34
CA TYR A 367 -3.40 6.51 20.40
C TYR A 367 -4.43 6.73 19.29
N ASN A 368 -4.16 6.26 18.06
CA ASN A 368 -5.06 6.39 16.93
C ASN A 368 -6.39 5.66 17.19
N TYR A 369 -6.36 4.39 17.63
CA TYR A 369 -7.57 3.64 17.98
C TYR A 369 -8.34 4.28 19.13
N ARG A 370 -7.65 4.81 20.15
CA ARG A 370 -8.31 5.48 21.28
C ARG A 370 -9.00 6.78 20.85
N MET A 371 -8.39 7.53 19.94
CA MET A 371 -8.99 8.75 19.39
C MET A 371 -10.18 8.45 18.49
N LEU A 372 -10.08 7.45 17.61
CA LEU A 372 -11.19 6.98 16.79
C LEU A 372 -12.39 6.55 17.66
N ALA A 373 -12.14 5.79 18.74
CA ALA A 373 -13.20 5.40 19.68
C ALA A 373 -13.82 6.60 20.42
N LYS A 374 -13.07 7.67 20.67
CA LYS A 374 -13.61 8.91 21.25
C LYS A 374 -14.45 9.68 20.24
N GLU A 375 -14.01 9.77 18.99
CA GLU A 375 -14.74 10.44 17.91
C GLU A 375 -16.05 9.70 17.59
N GLU A 376 -16.04 8.37 17.58
CA GLU A 376 -17.23 7.54 17.40
C GLU A 376 -18.25 7.72 18.53
N LYS A 377 -17.78 7.74 19.80
CA LYS A 377 -18.63 8.05 20.95
C LYS A 377 -19.23 9.45 20.89
N LYS A 378 -18.51 10.45 20.36
CA LYS A 378 -19.05 11.81 20.17
C LYS A 378 -20.13 11.83 19.09
N ARG A 379 -19.91 11.17 17.95
CA ARG A 379 -20.92 11.06 16.89
C ARG A 379 -22.18 10.35 17.37
N MET A 380 -22.05 9.25 18.12
CA MET A 380 -23.21 8.56 18.70
C MET A 380 -24.00 9.45 19.68
N LYS A 381 -23.33 10.34 20.42
CA LYS A 381 -24.00 11.33 21.27
C LYS A 381 -24.72 12.41 20.46
N GLU A 382 -24.07 12.96 19.43
CA GLU A 382 -24.66 13.96 18.55
C GLU A 382 -25.87 13.41 17.77
N ASP A 383 -25.79 12.16 17.30
CA ASP A 383 -26.91 11.49 16.61
C ASP A 383 -28.04 11.13 17.58
N GLY A 384 -27.71 10.79 18.83
CA GLY A 384 -28.70 10.60 19.90
C GLY A 384 -29.44 11.90 20.24
N GLU A 385 -28.70 13.00 20.46
CA GLU A 385 -29.28 14.32 20.73
C GLU A 385 -30.13 14.86 19.56
N LYS A 386 -29.77 14.54 18.31
CA LYS A 386 -30.60 14.86 17.14
C LYS A 386 -31.91 14.07 17.12
N LYS A 387 -31.86 12.76 17.40
CA LYS A 387 -33.06 11.92 17.48
C LYS A 387 -33.99 12.34 18.62
N ASP A 388 -33.44 12.61 19.81
CA ASP A 388 -34.21 13.08 20.96
C ASP A 388 -34.88 14.44 20.67
N ASN A 389 -34.19 15.35 19.96
CA ASN A 389 -34.77 16.63 19.54
C ASN A 389 -35.82 16.48 18.43
N GLU A 390 -35.65 15.55 17.50
CA GLU A 390 -36.69 15.22 16.51
C GLU A 390 -37.92 14.65 17.20
N ASP A 391 -37.78 13.62 18.05
CA ASP A 391 -38.88 13.01 18.80
C ASP A 391 -39.63 14.02 19.70
N ALA A 392 -38.90 14.96 20.33
CA ALA A 392 -39.50 16.03 21.11
C ALA A 392 -40.29 17.02 20.24
N ARG A 393 -39.84 17.31 19.01
CA ARG A 393 -40.59 18.14 18.05
C ARG A 393 -41.82 17.42 17.52
N THR A 394 -41.75 16.12 17.24
CA THR A 394 -42.91 15.32 16.79
C THR A 394 -43.97 15.28 17.88
N LYS A 395 -43.60 15.02 19.13
CA LYS A 395 -44.53 15.03 20.28
C LYS A 395 -45.20 16.39 20.49
N LYS A 396 -44.43 17.49 20.42
CA LYS A 396 -45.01 18.85 20.48
C LYS A 396 -45.95 19.14 19.30
N GLY A 397 -45.64 18.62 18.11
CA GLY A 397 -46.52 18.70 16.95
C GLY A 397 -47.85 17.98 17.19
N GLU A 398 -47.81 16.74 17.68
CA GLU A 398 -49.00 15.96 18.02
C GLU A 398 -49.84 16.59 19.14
N GLU A 399 -49.21 17.15 20.17
CA GLU A 399 -49.90 17.88 21.24
C GLU A 399 -50.60 19.14 20.72
N ASN A 400 -49.95 19.90 19.82
CA ASN A 400 -50.55 21.07 19.19
C ASN A 400 -51.74 20.70 18.29
N VAL A 401 -51.65 19.61 17.53
CA VAL A 401 -52.78 19.12 16.70
C VAL A 401 -53.97 18.73 17.59
N LYS A 402 -53.73 17.97 18.67
CA LYS A 402 -54.77 17.61 19.65
C LYS A 402 -55.38 18.82 20.36
N ALA A 403 -54.59 19.87 20.60
CA ALA A 403 -55.08 21.11 21.19
C ALA A 403 -55.98 21.87 20.21
N VAL A 404 -55.65 21.89 18.92
CA VAL A 404 -56.47 22.51 17.88
C VAL A 404 -57.78 21.74 17.66
N GLU A 405 -57.74 20.40 17.61
CA GLU A 405 -58.96 19.56 17.52
C GLU A 405 -59.90 19.80 18.70
N LYS A 406 -59.39 19.89 19.94
CA LYS A 406 -60.21 20.22 21.12
C LYS A 406 -60.85 21.60 21.05
N ILE A 407 -60.20 22.59 20.45
CA ILE A 407 -60.77 23.94 20.30
C ILE A 407 -61.89 23.92 19.23
N GLN A 408 -61.74 23.08 18.20
CA GLN A 408 -62.76 22.87 17.17
C GLN A 408 -64.01 22.17 17.72
N ASP A 409 -63.84 21.11 18.53
CA ASP A 409 -64.95 20.41 19.20
C ASP A 409 -65.72 21.29 20.21
N VAL A 410 -65.02 22.21 20.88
CA VAL A 410 -65.65 23.16 21.83
C VAL A 410 -66.46 24.24 21.11
N ASN A 411 -66.05 24.63 19.89
CA ASN A 411 -66.82 25.58 19.08
C ASN A 411 -68.07 24.97 18.43
N GLU A 412 -68.14 23.64 18.28
CA GLU A 412 -69.36 22.96 17.78
C GLU A 412 -70.39 22.64 18.87
N THR A 413 -70.05 22.79 20.16
CA THR A 413 -70.92 22.41 21.29
C THR A 413 -71.55 23.58 22.06
N ALA A 414 -71.37 24.83 21.61
CA ALA A 414 -72.05 25.99 22.22
C ALA A 414 -73.51 26.10 21.72
N PRO A 415 -74.53 26.07 22.61
CA PRO A 415 -75.92 26.19 22.19
C PRO A 415 -76.26 27.65 21.87
N LEU A 416 -76.73 27.89 20.64
CA LEU A 416 -77.37 29.14 20.22
C LEU A 416 -78.59 29.41 21.11
N LYS A 417 -78.49 30.39 22.01
CA LYS A 417 -79.67 31.02 22.63
C LYS A 417 -80.31 31.92 21.59
N ASN A 418 -81.53 31.56 21.20
CA ASN A 418 -82.44 32.41 20.45
C ASN A 418 -82.82 33.63 21.30
N ASP A 419 -82.53 34.82 20.80
CA ASP A 419 -83.28 36.03 21.14
C ASP A 419 -83.90 36.57 19.83
N GLU A 420 -85.16 36.21 19.62
CA GLU A 420 -86.07 37.00 18.78
C GLU A 420 -86.40 38.29 19.53
N ASN A 421 -86.04 39.45 18.97
CA ASN A 421 -86.94 40.61 18.89
C ASN A 421 -86.28 41.82 18.20
N GLY A 422 -86.93 42.31 17.15
CA GLY A 422 -87.13 43.75 17.00
C GLY A 422 -86.44 44.46 15.84
N LEU A 423 -87.30 44.91 14.91
CA LEU A 423 -87.20 46.15 14.10
C LEU A 423 -86.41 46.14 12.78
N LYS A 424 -87.17 45.82 11.72
CA LYS A 424 -87.61 46.73 10.64
C LYS A 424 -86.64 47.80 10.08
N ASN A 425 -86.65 47.81 8.74
CA ASN A 425 -86.36 48.91 7.80
C ASN A 425 -84.86 49.15 7.56
N GLY A 426 -84.34 49.27 6.34
CA GLY A 426 -84.94 49.32 5.02
C GLY A 426 -83.87 49.74 4.00
N ALA A 427 -84.18 49.48 2.73
CA ALA A 427 -83.72 50.20 1.54
C ALA A 427 -82.24 50.09 1.08
N ASN A 428 -82.16 49.56 -0.14
CA ASN A 428 -81.41 50.10 -1.29
C ASN A 428 -79.93 49.75 -1.49
N LEU A 429 -79.72 48.79 -2.40
CA LEU A 429 -78.83 48.85 -3.58
C LEU A 429 -78.68 50.28 -4.18
N PRO A 430 -77.66 50.61 -5.01
CA PRO A 430 -76.98 49.71 -5.93
C PRO A 430 -75.45 49.90 -6.16
N THR A 431 -74.97 48.94 -6.94
CA THR A 431 -73.79 48.80 -7.80
C THR A 431 -73.11 50.05 -8.39
N GLU A 432 -71.78 49.95 -8.43
CA GLU A 432 -70.83 50.26 -9.53
C GLU A 432 -70.47 51.72 -9.85
N PRO A 433 -69.31 51.97 -10.52
CA PRO A 433 -68.43 51.03 -11.24
C PRO A 433 -67.00 50.85 -10.68
#